data_AF-A0A7R9VSS4-F1
#
_entry.id   AF-A0A7R9VSS4-F1
#
_cell.length_a   1.000
_cell.length_b   1.000
_cell.length_c   1.000
_cell.angle_alpha   90.00
_cell.angle_beta   90.00
_cell.angle_gamma   90.00
#
_symmetry.space_group_name_H-M   'P 1'
#
loop_
_entity.id
_entity.type
_entity.pdbx_description
1 polymer ?
#
loop_
_entity_poly.entity_id
_entity_poly.type
_entity_poly.pdbx_seq_one_letter_code
_entity_poly.pdbx_strand_id
1 'polypeptide(L)'
;MAEHKPAELWNNDEVCAYLDRIGLSADVPAFRDNEVVGSDLASLTDDELKTDLGISKLHARRIKRYLEDGGASYAPSSDASAEPASEPLPPTTGNVPLTSAVAALDAPDLGNLRVQSGTFQRWPVAAEAPATGVPVPEQSVATCDPGIVAKYKETTELIRRLDGEQVATRAPAVRHQIDGLKSRIKTENEKLQTLLKSQAKTSALAEKLIDDKWVPGKFMFKAMGKSEDKRNEAQQAAQEVDRQVAAVGKVLEDLNRVLATKTAEMQKLTGDIARLNEAKAWEVTILPQVFQGSNGDDRENQLEKEVDGMIAPLTTARQYTSSYTQAYQLIKTGRKMLDDSMQNLTQAVGLANLGVVRRVARPVRQRRPMQSMGAVVKNQQARAGCELANKACDVLLKVYAIIPDVPKIKVEEVKALRGMGLMSIMFDNMLMDLAVRKKIMAAQQMVAAILEDCKYAERWVEGWLSSRLQPDLAAWESKYATAKAALDGHSQ
;
A
#
# COMPACT_ATOMS: atom_id res chain seq x y z
N MET A 1 36.19 -11.99 17.63
CA MET A 1 35.21 -10.99 18.10
C MET A 1 34.58 -10.39 16.86
N ALA A 2 33.28 -10.59 16.65
CA ALA A 2 32.60 -9.97 15.52
C ALA A 2 32.50 -8.46 15.80
N GLU A 3 32.97 -7.65 14.87
CA GLU A 3 32.91 -6.20 14.95
C GLU A 3 31.43 -5.79 14.91
N HIS A 4 30.94 -5.12 15.97
CA HIS A 4 29.55 -4.70 16.04
C HIS A 4 29.32 -3.54 15.06
N LYS A 5 28.75 -3.85 13.91
CA LYS A 5 28.30 -2.85 12.94
C LYS A 5 27.17 -2.01 13.56
N PRO A 6 27.26 -0.66 13.59
CA PRO A 6 26.23 0.20 14.15
C PRO A 6 24.91 0.02 13.38
N ALA A 7 23.78 0.14 14.10
CA ALA A 7 22.45 -0.12 13.55
C ALA A 7 22.12 0.75 12.33
N GLU A 8 22.63 1.98 12.27
CA GLU A 8 22.44 2.90 11.15
C GLU A 8 22.99 2.37 9.82
N LEU A 9 23.96 1.44 9.87
CA LEU A 9 24.57 0.85 8.67
C LEU A 9 23.96 -0.49 8.28
N TRP A 10 22.92 -0.96 8.98
CA TRP A 10 22.31 -2.25 8.65
C TRP A 10 21.52 -2.19 7.35
N ASN A 11 21.66 -3.22 6.51
CA ASN A 11 20.79 -3.42 5.35
C ASN A 11 19.47 -4.11 5.78
N ASN A 12 18.52 -4.24 4.85
CA ASN A 12 17.20 -4.83 5.15
C ASN A 12 17.30 -6.27 5.69
N ASP A 13 18.20 -7.09 5.13
CA ASP A 13 18.40 -8.47 5.57
C ASP A 13 18.97 -8.55 7.00
N GLU A 14 19.91 -7.66 7.35
CA GLU A 14 20.47 -7.54 8.70
C GLU A 14 19.40 -7.11 9.71
N VAL A 15 18.47 -6.22 9.31
CA VAL A 15 17.29 -5.84 10.12
C VAL A 15 16.36 -7.03 10.32
N CYS A 16 16.04 -7.78 9.26
CA CYS A 16 15.19 -8.97 9.36
C CYS A 16 15.81 -10.04 10.28
N ALA A 17 17.10 -10.33 10.12
CA ALA A 17 17.83 -11.26 10.97
C ALA A 17 17.90 -10.78 12.43
N TYR A 18 17.97 -9.47 12.65
CA TYR A 18 17.87 -8.89 14.00
C TYR A 18 16.48 -9.11 14.63
N LEU A 19 15.40 -8.90 13.89
CA LEU A 19 14.03 -9.12 14.35
C LEU A 19 13.79 -10.60 14.73
N ASP A 20 14.25 -11.53 13.90
CA ASP A 20 14.20 -12.97 14.20
C ASP A 20 14.93 -13.28 15.52
N ARG A 21 16.13 -12.72 15.69
CA ARG A 21 16.95 -12.93 16.90
C ARG A 21 16.31 -12.40 18.18
N ILE A 22 15.54 -11.32 18.13
CA ILE A 22 14.79 -10.81 19.29
C ILE A 22 13.42 -11.45 19.47
N GLY A 23 13.09 -12.47 18.66
CA GLY A 23 11.84 -13.23 18.73
C GLY A 23 10.63 -12.48 18.15
N LEU A 24 10.86 -11.59 17.17
CA LEU A 24 9.83 -10.85 16.44
C LEU A 24 9.75 -11.30 14.96
N SER A 25 9.96 -12.59 14.71
CA SER A 25 9.91 -13.20 13.38
C SER A 25 8.57 -13.01 12.66
N ALA A 26 7.47 -12.91 13.42
CA ALA A 26 6.14 -12.65 12.88
C ALA A 26 6.02 -11.28 12.20
N ASP A 27 6.87 -10.31 12.58
CA ASP A 27 6.84 -8.95 12.05
C ASP A 27 7.82 -8.77 10.88
N VAL A 28 8.74 -9.73 10.63
CA VAL A 28 9.73 -9.68 9.54
C VAL A 28 9.13 -9.40 8.16
N PRO A 29 8.00 -10.00 7.75
CA PRO A 29 7.38 -9.67 6.46
C PRO A 29 7.03 -8.18 6.34
N ALA A 30 6.57 -7.54 7.41
CA ALA A 30 6.24 -6.12 7.38
C ALA A 30 7.50 -5.24 7.20
N PHE A 31 8.63 -5.59 7.80
CA PHE A 31 9.89 -4.86 7.61
C PHE A 31 10.53 -5.12 6.24
N ARG A 32 10.39 -6.35 5.72
CA ARG A 32 10.87 -6.73 4.40
C ARG A 32 10.06 -6.05 3.29
N ASP A 33 8.73 -6.12 3.37
CA ASP A 33 7.82 -5.57 2.35
C ASP A 33 7.90 -4.03 2.27
N ASN A 34 8.31 -3.36 3.36
CA ASN A 34 8.53 -1.92 3.42
C ASN A 34 10.01 -1.52 3.25
N GLU A 35 10.89 -2.47 2.91
CA GLU A 35 12.33 -2.25 2.66
C GLU A 35 13.05 -1.48 3.79
N VAL A 36 12.62 -1.66 5.05
CA VAL A 36 13.15 -0.91 6.18
C VAL A 36 14.63 -1.26 6.40
N VAL A 37 15.51 -0.29 6.20
CA VAL A 37 16.95 -0.42 6.50
C VAL A 37 17.26 0.07 7.91
N GLY A 38 18.49 -0.17 8.37
CA GLY A 38 18.92 0.15 9.73
C GLY A 38 18.84 1.63 10.11
N SER A 39 19.13 2.53 9.17
CA SER A 39 18.94 3.99 9.37
C SER A 39 17.48 4.36 9.60
N ASP A 40 16.58 3.74 8.86
CA ASP A 40 15.14 3.99 8.96
C ASP A 40 14.64 3.47 10.31
N LEU A 41 15.02 2.25 10.67
CA LEU A 41 14.69 1.63 11.96
C LEU A 41 15.14 2.49 13.15
N ALA A 42 16.33 3.10 13.07
CA ALA A 42 16.84 3.99 14.10
C ALA A 42 15.98 5.28 14.21
N SER A 43 15.50 5.81 13.10
CA SER A 43 14.72 7.05 13.03
C SER A 43 13.22 6.89 13.36
N LEU A 44 12.62 5.73 13.07
CA LEU A 44 11.19 5.48 13.22
C LEU A 44 10.74 5.57 14.69
N THR A 45 9.67 6.28 14.96
CA THR A 45 9.07 6.40 16.31
C THR A 45 8.18 5.19 16.65
N ASP A 46 7.86 5.00 17.93
CA ASP A 46 6.90 3.97 18.39
C ASP A 46 5.56 4.04 17.65
N ASP A 47 5.10 5.27 17.36
CA ASP A 47 3.83 5.52 16.69
C ASP A 47 3.92 5.21 15.19
N GLU A 48 5.02 5.57 14.51
CA GLU A 48 5.26 5.25 13.09
C GLU A 48 5.43 3.75 12.88
N LEU A 49 6.18 3.05 13.74
CA LEU A 49 6.26 1.59 13.71
C LEU A 49 4.84 1.00 13.76
N LYS A 50 4.00 1.48 14.66
CA LYS A 50 2.63 0.98 14.81
C LYS A 50 1.72 1.33 13.63
N THR A 51 1.75 2.56 13.12
CA THR A 51 0.84 2.99 12.04
C THR A 51 1.27 2.47 10.68
N ASP A 52 2.57 2.44 10.43
CA ASP A 52 3.11 2.25 9.09
C ASP A 52 3.47 0.78 8.85
N LEU A 53 4.06 0.12 9.84
CA LEU A 53 4.43 -1.30 9.77
C LEU A 53 3.38 -2.22 10.43
N GLY A 54 2.35 -1.66 11.06
CA GLY A 54 1.27 -2.42 11.68
C GLY A 54 1.68 -3.24 12.91
N ILE A 55 2.87 -2.98 13.48
CA ILE A 55 3.37 -3.72 14.63
C ILE A 55 2.64 -3.33 15.91
N SER A 56 2.53 -4.28 16.84
CA SER A 56 1.95 -3.99 18.15
C SER A 56 2.80 -2.96 18.91
N LYS A 57 2.17 -2.13 19.75
CA LYS A 57 2.87 -1.14 20.59
C LYS A 57 3.93 -1.76 21.50
N LEU A 58 3.73 -3.01 21.93
CA LEU A 58 4.69 -3.74 22.75
C LEU A 58 5.93 -4.15 21.94
N HIS A 59 5.73 -4.58 20.69
CA HIS A 59 6.83 -4.95 19.79
C HIS A 59 7.66 -3.72 19.42
N ALA A 60 7.02 -2.59 19.09
CA ALA A 60 7.71 -1.33 18.80
C ALA A 60 8.63 -0.88 19.96
N ARG A 61 8.11 -0.87 21.20
CA ARG A 61 8.90 -0.58 22.40
C ARG A 61 10.04 -1.55 22.63
N ARG A 62 9.82 -2.84 22.34
CA ARG A 62 10.85 -3.88 22.47
C ARG A 62 11.99 -3.58 21.50
N ILE A 63 11.68 -3.34 20.23
CA ILE A 63 12.67 -2.99 19.19
C ILE A 63 13.51 -1.78 19.63
N LYS A 64 12.86 -0.68 20.08
CA LYS A 64 13.56 0.52 20.53
C LYS A 64 14.46 0.27 21.73
N ARG A 65 13.97 -0.44 22.73
CA ARG A 65 14.76 -0.77 23.93
C ARG A 65 16.02 -1.57 23.58
N TYR A 66 15.92 -2.55 22.69
CA TYR A 66 17.09 -3.35 22.28
C TYR A 66 18.06 -2.57 21.37
N LEU A 67 17.61 -1.52 20.68
CA LEU A 67 18.48 -0.60 19.94
C LEU A 67 19.21 0.37 20.89
N GLU A 68 18.50 0.92 21.88
CA GLU A 68 19.03 1.85 22.88
C GLU A 68 20.01 1.19 23.86
N ASP A 69 19.73 -0.06 24.25
CA ASP A 69 20.62 -0.88 25.09
C ASP A 69 21.92 -1.31 24.33
N GLY A 70 22.09 -0.85 23.08
CA GLY A 70 23.38 -0.81 22.40
C GLY A 70 23.78 -2.07 21.66
N GLY A 71 22.86 -3.02 21.41
CA GLY A 71 23.13 -4.25 20.64
C GLY A 71 24.30 -5.11 21.16
N ALA A 72 24.86 -4.77 22.32
CA ALA A 72 26.08 -5.31 22.88
C ALA A 72 25.71 -6.11 24.12
N SER A 73 26.02 -7.40 24.06
CA SER A 73 25.89 -8.36 25.16
C SER A 73 24.51 -8.98 25.37
N TYR A 74 24.02 -9.71 24.37
CA TYR A 74 23.25 -10.91 24.64
C TYR A 74 23.83 -12.06 23.80
N ALA A 75 24.79 -12.78 24.38
CA ALA A 75 25.21 -14.08 23.85
C ALA A 75 24.11 -15.09 24.20
N PRO A 76 23.57 -15.87 23.25
CA PRO A 76 22.54 -16.84 23.56
C PRO A 76 23.13 -17.94 24.45
N SER A 77 22.75 -17.95 25.74
CA SER A 77 22.86 -19.15 26.56
C SER A 77 21.90 -20.20 25.99
N SER A 78 22.48 -21.11 25.22
CA SER A 78 21.88 -22.39 24.82
C SER A 78 21.65 -23.24 26.07
N ASP A 79 20.55 -23.03 26.77
CA ASP A 79 19.90 -24.03 27.62
C ASP A 79 18.53 -23.52 28.07
N ALA A 80 17.47 -24.16 27.57
CA ALA A 80 16.28 -24.53 28.34
C ALA A 80 15.12 -24.89 27.39
N SER A 81 15.06 -26.18 27.10
CA SER A 81 13.81 -26.88 26.84
C SER A 81 12.94 -26.79 28.11
N ALA A 82 11.80 -26.10 28.05
CA ALA A 82 10.72 -26.23 29.02
C ALA A 82 9.42 -25.63 28.46
N GLU A 83 8.55 -26.52 28.01
CA GLU A 83 7.11 -26.32 27.83
C GLU A 83 6.48 -25.81 29.14
N PRO A 84 5.50 -24.88 29.08
CA PRO A 84 4.21 -25.29 29.62
C PRO A 84 2.98 -24.74 28.88
N ALA A 85 1.91 -25.53 28.98
CA ALA A 85 0.55 -25.25 28.55
C ALA A 85 -0.14 -24.12 29.33
N SER A 86 -1.09 -23.41 28.68
CA SER A 86 -2.34 -22.79 29.22
C SER A 86 -3.04 -21.99 28.10
N GLU A 87 -4.23 -22.38 27.62
CA GLU A 87 -5.59 -21.88 28.01
C GLU A 87 -6.07 -20.64 27.21
N PRO A 88 -7.32 -20.61 26.68
CA PRO A 88 -7.74 -19.60 25.70
C PRO A 88 -8.48 -18.40 26.32
N LEU A 89 -8.14 -17.18 25.88
CA LEU A 89 -8.81 -15.92 26.22
C LEU A 89 -9.16 -15.10 24.94
N PRO A 90 -10.07 -14.10 25.03
CA PRO A 90 -11.13 -13.80 24.05
C PRO A 90 -10.71 -12.92 22.86
N PRO A 91 -11.54 -12.85 21.79
CA PRO A 91 -11.22 -12.07 20.60
C PRO A 91 -11.27 -10.55 20.89
N THR A 92 -10.11 -9.91 20.82
CA THR A 92 -9.95 -8.46 20.81
C THR A 92 -10.17 -7.93 19.39
N THR A 93 -11.08 -6.97 19.28
CA THR A 93 -11.42 -6.23 18.06
C THR A 93 -10.37 -5.14 17.80
N GLY A 94 -9.77 -5.13 16.61
CA GLY A 94 -8.79 -4.13 16.21
C GLY A 94 -8.84 -3.89 14.70
N ASN A 95 -9.21 -2.66 14.32
CA ASN A 95 -9.31 -2.15 12.96
C ASN A 95 -7.98 -2.19 12.20
N VAL A 96 -8.02 -2.70 10.96
CA VAL A 96 -6.94 -2.58 9.96
C VAL A 96 -7.38 -1.58 8.88
N PRO A 97 -6.57 -0.56 8.54
CA PRO A 97 -6.72 0.18 7.30
C PRO A 97 -5.92 -0.50 6.16
N LEU A 98 -6.58 -0.76 5.03
CA LEU A 98 -5.99 -1.22 3.77
C LEU A 98 -5.73 -0.04 2.82
N THR A 99 -4.48 0.12 2.38
CA THR A 99 -4.02 0.78 1.13
C THR A 99 -2.53 0.43 0.98
N SER A 100 -1.89 0.23 -0.16
CA SER A 100 -2.23 0.05 -1.57
C SER A 100 -0.97 -0.53 -2.22
N ALA A 101 -1.05 -1.69 -2.87
CA ALA A 101 0.05 -2.27 -3.64
C ALA A 101 -0.03 -1.80 -5.11
N VAL A 102 1.01 -1.10 -5.58
CA VAL A 102 1.31 -0.91 -7.02
C VAL A 102 2.84 -0.85 -7.22
N ALA A 103 3.35 -1.89 -7.87
CA ALA A 103 4.54 -1.96 -8.74
C ALA A 103 5.97 -1.81 -8.15
N ALA A 104 6.66 -2.94 -8.01
CA ALA A 104 8.01 -3.15 -8.56
C ALA A 104 8.08 -4.60 -9.10
N LEU A 105 8.33 -4.73 -10.40
CA LEU A 105 8.58 -6.00 -11.08
C LEU A 105 10.10 -6.17 -11.12
N ASP A 106 10.62 -7.12 -10.35
CA ASP A 106 12.00 -7.58 -10.43
C ASP A 106 12.30 -8.17 -11.81
N ALA A 107 13.42 -7.73 -12.39
CA ALA A 107 14.12 -8.45 -13.42
C ALA A 107 14.81 -9.67 -12.80
N PRO A 108 14.89 -10.83 -13.48
CA PRO A 108 15.62 -11.98 -12.95
C PRO A 108 17.12 -11.68 -12.85
N ASP A 109 17.63 -11.77 -11.62
CA ASP A 109 19.04 -11.78 -11.24
C ASP A 109 19.75 -13.02 -11.84
N LEU A 110 20.70 -12.77 -12.74
CA LEU A 110 21.64 -13.76 -13.30
C LEU A 110 23.01 -13.71 -12.58
N GLY A 111 23.05 -13.33 -11.31
CA GLY A 111 24.27 -13.15 -10.53
C GLY A 111 24.65 -14.35 -9.65
N ASN A 112 24.99 -15.51 -10.23
CA ASN A 112 25.85 -16.48 -9.52
C ASN A 112 26.55 -17.48 -10.45
N LEU A 113 27.39 -16.97 -11.35
CA LEU A 113 28.48 -17.74 -11.94
C LEU A 113 29.78 -17.38 -11.24
N ARG A 114 30.12 -18.19 -10.24
CA ARG A 114 31.42 -18.23 -9.60
C ARG A 114 32.46 -18.60 -10.66
N VAL A 115 33.15 -17.58 -11.20
CA VAL A 115 34.33 -17.77 -12.05
C VAL A 115 35.40 -18.45 -11.20
N GLN A 116 35.56 -19.76 -11.38
CA GLN A 116 36.79 -20.44 -10.98
C GLN A 116 37.92 -19.86 -11.83
N SER A 117 38.94 -19.34 -11.17
CA SER A 117 40.21 -18.92 -11.74
C SER A 117 40.92 -20.14 -12.34
N GLY A 118 40.57 -20.46 -13.58
CA GLY A 118 41.27 -21.41 -14.43
C GLY A 118 42.56 -20.77 -14.95
N THR A 119 43.69 -21.39 -14.63
CA THR A 119 45.00 -21.08 -15.19
C THR A 119 44.95 -21.13 -16.72
N PHE A 120 45.21 -19.99 -17.36
CA PHE A 120 45.37 -19.85 -18.81
C PHE A 120 46.53 -20.74 -19.28
N GLN A 121 46.22 -21.88 -19.89
CA GLN A 121 47.20 -22.66 -20.64
C GLN A 121 47.48 -21.95 -21.96
N ARG A 122 48.74 -21.55 -22.12
CA ARG A 122 49.33 -20.95 -23.32
C ARG A 122 49.24 -21.94 -24.48
N TRP A 123 48.37 -21.69 -25.47
CA TRP A 123 48.36 -22.43 -26.73
C TRP A 123 49.63 -22.11 -27.56
N PRO A 124 50.13 -23.07 -28.35
CA PRO A 124 51.35 -22.91 -29.12
C PRO A 124 51.13 -22.01 -30.34
N VAL A 125 52.08 -21.10 -30.54
CA VAL A 125 52.24 -20.27 -31.73
C VAL A 125 52.47 -21.21 -32.92
N ALA A 126 51.49 -21.30 -33.81
CA ALA A 126 51.62 -22.01 -35.07
C ALA A 126 52.55 -21.21 -36.01
N ALA A 127 53.52 -21.91 -36.58
CA ALA A 127 54.55 -21.37 -37.46
C ALA A 127 53.96 -20.75 -38.74
N GLU A 128 54.54 -19.62 -39.12
CA GLU A 128 54.23 -18.84 -40.33
C GLU A 128 54.38 -19.70 -41.60
N ALA A 129 53.31 -19.73 -42.41
CA ALA A 129 53.36 -20.19 -43.79
C ALA A 129 53.51 -18.96 -44.73
N PRO A 130 54.30 -19.05 -45.82
CA PRO A 130 54.58 -17.93 -46.71
C PRO A 130 53.34 -17.52 -47.52
N ALA A 131 53.06 -16.23 -47.49
CA ALA A 131 51.91 -15.57 -48.09
C ALA A 131 51.91 -15.63 -49.63
N THR A 132 50.88 -16.29 -50.19
CA THR A 132 50.41 -16.06 -51.55
C THR A 132 49.39 -14.90 -51.53
N GLY A 133 49.71 -13.82 -52.24
CA GLY A 133 48.92 -12.60 -52.28
C GLY A 133 47.51 -12.81 -52.85
N VAL A 134 46.52 -12.79 -51.96
CA VAL A 134 45.11 -12.55 -52.29
C VAL A 134 44.90 -11.03 -52.24
N PRO A 135 44.30 -10.41 -53.27
CA PRO A 135 43.99 -8.98 -53.24
C PRO A 135 43.08 -8.70 -52.04
N VAL A 136 43.57 -7.85 -51.13
CA VAL A 136 42.81 -7.35 -49.98
C VAL A 136 41.58 -6.65 -50.54
N PRO A 137 40.34 -7.12 -50.26
CA PRO A 137 39.15 -6.39 -50.68
C PRO A 137 39.21 -5.00 -50.04
N GLU A 138 39.06 -3.96 -50.85
CA GLU A 138 38.97 -2.58 -50.37
C GLU A 138 37.90 -2.52 -49.28
N GLN A 139 38.35 -2.44 -48.02
CA GLN A 139 37.47 -2.26 -46.88
C GLN A 139 36.81 -0.91 -47.06
N SER A 140 35.54 -0.91 -47.49
CA SER A 140 34.71 0.27 -47.50
C SER A 140 34.64 0.77 -46.07
N VAL A 141 35.38 1.83 -45.76
CA VAL A 141 35.34 2.48 -44.45
C VAL A 141 33.91 2.96 -44.26
N ALA A 142 33.17 2.29 -43.37
CA ALA A 142 31.83 2.70 -43.01
C ALA A 142 31.90 4.12 -42.45
N THR A 143 31.48 5.09 -43.25
CA THR A 143 31.46 6.50 -42.87
C THR A 143 30.17 6.73 -42.10
N CYS A 144 30.27 6.75 -40.77
CA CYS A 144 29.14 7.16 -39.92
C CYS A 144 28.76 8.61 -40.24
N ASP A 145 27.45 8.88 -40.35
CA ASP A 145 26.95 10.23 -40.52
C ASP A 145 27.41 11.10 -39.32
N PRO A 146 28.16 12.19 -39.56
CA PRO A 146 28.63 13.08 -38.49
C PRO A 146 27.48 13.69 -37.67
N GLY A 147 26.27 13.83 -38.24
CA GLY A 147 25.09 14.29 -37.51
C GLY A 147 24.61 13.30 -36.45
N ILE A 148 24.64 12.00 -36.75
CA ILE A 148 24.28 10.94 -35.81
C ILE A 148 25.29 10.89 -34.65
N VAL A 149 26.58 11.00 -34.96
CA VAL A 149 27.65 11.01 -33.95
C VAL A 149 27.53 12.22 -33.00
N ALA A 150 27.19 13.40 -33.52
CA ALA A 150 26.98 14.59 -32.70
C ALA A 150 25.78 14.43 -31.75
N LYS A 151 24.64 13.96 -32.25
CA LYS A 151 23.44 13.71 -31.44
C LYS A 151 23.67 12.60 -30.40
N TYR A 152 24.48 11.60 -30.73
CA TYR A 152 24.87 10.55 -29.79
C TYR A 152 25.62 11.12 -28.59
N LYS A 153 26.65 11.93 -28.83
CA LYS A 153 27.41 12.60 -27.77
C LYS A 153 26.51 13.45 -26.87
N GLU A 154 25.62 14.25 -27.47
CA GLU A 154 24.65 15.07 -26.70
C GLU A 154 23.75 14.20 -25.82
N THR A 155 23.24 13.09 -26.37
CA THR A 155 22.35 12.18 -25.65
C THR A 155 23.06 11.46 -24.52
N THR A 156 24.29 10.97 -24.74
CA THR A 156 25.11 10.34 -23.69
C THR A 156 25.46 11.33 -22.59
N GLU A 157 25.77 12.60 -22.92
CA GLU A 157 25.99 13.65 -21.92
C GLU A 157 24.72 13.95 -21.11
N LEU A 158 23.55 13.98 -21.75
CA LEU A 158 22.26 14.15 -21.09
C LEU A 158 21.97 13.00 -20.11
N ILE A 159 22.16 11.75 -20.55
CA ILE A 159 22.00 10.56 -19.69
C ILE A 159 22.93 10.66 -18.49
N ARG A 160 24.23 10.93 -18.72
CA ARG A 160 25.22 11.06 -17.65
C ARG A 160 24.85 12.15 -16.65
N ARG A 161 24.35 13.29 -17.12
CA ARG A 161 23.90 14.39 -16.23
C ARG A 161 22.69 13.97 -15.39
N LEU A 162 21.66 13.41 -16.00
CA LEU A 162 20.42 13.03 -15.31
C LEU A 162 20.61 11.85 -14.36
N ASP A 163 21.40 10.84 -14.74
CA ASP A 163 21.79 9.74 -13.85
C ASP A 163 22.67 10.26 -12.69
N GLY A 164 23.59 11.21 -12.96
CA GLY A 164 24.41 11.86 -11.93
C GLY A 164 23.60 12.70 -10.94
N GLU A 165 22.51 13.33 -11.38
CA GLU A 165 21.54 14.01 -10.53
C GLU A 165 20.64 13.04 -9.73
N GLN A 166 20.74 11.74 -10.01
CA GLN A 166 20.00 10.68 -9.35
C GLN A 166 18.48 10.87 -9.45
N VAL A 167 17.98 11.34 -10.60
CA VAL A 167 16.55 11.68 -10.76
C VAL A 167 15.62 10.51 -10.48
N ALA A 168 16.02 9.29 -10.87
CA ALA A 168 15.23 8.07 -10.68
C ALA A 168 15.10 7.68 -9.20
N THR A 169 16.14 7.83 -8.38
CA THR A 169 16.09 7.50 -6.94
C THR A 169 15.51 8.64 -6.10
N ARG A 170 15.63 9.89 -6.53
CA ARG A 170 15.05 11.06 -5.83
C ARG A 170 13.52 11.13 -5.94
N ALA A 171 12.95 10.76 -7.08
CA ALA A 171 11.51 10.81 -7.31
C ALA A 171 10.67 10.04 -6.27
N PRO A 172 10.95 8.77 -5.92
CA PRO A 172 10.20 8.07 -4.89
C PRO A 172 10.33 8.74 -3.51
N ALA A 173 11.53 9.23 -3.14
CA ALA A 173 11.71 9.94 -1.87
C ALA A 173 10.84 11.22 -1.77
N VAL A 174 10.79 12.04 -2.84
CA VAL A 174 9.91 13.22 -2.89
C VAL A 174 8.44 12.82 -2.85
N ARG A 175 8.06 11.72 -3.50
CA ARG A 175 6.69 11.18 -3.46
C ARG A 175 6.29 10.76 -2.04
N HIS A 176 7.14 10.06 -1.32
CA HIS A 176 6.90 9.71 0.08
C HIS A 176 6.73 10.95 0.97
N GLN A 177 7.55 11.99 0.75
CA GLN A 177 7.39 13.28 1.45
C GLN A 177 6.02 13.93 1.18
N ILE A 178 5.56 13.92 -0.07
CA ILE A 178 4.23 14.44 -0.45
C ILE A 178 3.12 13.68 0.28
N ASP A 179 3.20 12.35 0.33
CA ASP A 179 2.18 11.53 0.96
C ASP A 179 2.16 11.71 2.50
N GLY A 180 3.33 11.83 3.12
CA GLY A 180 3.45 12.23 4.54
C GLY A 180 2.85 13.60 4.82
N LEU A 181 3.09 14.61 3.96
CA LEU A 181 2.48 15.93 4.08
C LEU A 181 0.95 15.88 3.96
N LYS A 182 0.39 15.11 3.02
CA LYS A 182 -1.06 14.92 2.89
C LYS A 182 -1.68 14.29 4.13
N SER A 183 -1.02 13.29 4.71
CA SER A 183 -1.47 12.66 5.96
C SER A 183 -1.50 13.68 7.11
N ARG A 184 -0.43 14.47 7.26
CA ARG A 184 -0.36 15.53 8.29
C ARG A 184 -1.44 16.61 8.10
N ILE A 185 -1.66 17.07 6.86
CA ILE A 185 -2.73 18.02 6.54
C ILE A 185 -4.11 17.46 6.91
N LYS A 186 -4.35 16.16 6.67
CA LYS A 186 -5.59 15.51 7.06
C LYS A 186 -5.79 15.55 8.59
N THR A 187 -4.76 15.16 9.35
CA THR A 187 -4.81 15.17 10.82
C THR A 187 -5.05 16.57 11.39
N GLU A 188 -4.36 17.59 10.89
CA GLU A 188 -4.55 18.98 11.33
C GLU A 188 -5.93 19.53 10.90
N ASN A 189 -6.47 19.11 9.76
CA ASN A 189 -7.84 19.44 9.38
C ASN A 189 -8.88 18.81 10.30
N GLU A 190 -8.70 17.56 10.72
CA GLU A 190 -9.57 16.91 11.70
C GLU A 190 -9.52 17.65 13.05
N LYS A 191 -8.32 18.06 13.48
CA LYS A 191 -8.13 18.91 14.66
C LYS A 191 -8.85 20.26 14.51
N LEU A 192 -8.69 20.94 13.38
CA LEU A 192 -9.40 22.19 13.09
C LEU A 192 -10.92 22.00 13.17
N GLN A 193 -11.46 20.93 12.60
CA GLN A 193 -12.90 20.62 12.66
C GLN A 193 -13.39 20.37 14.09
N THR A 194 -12.58 19.74 14.95
CA THR A 194 -12.91 19.59 16.37
C THR A 194 -12.88 20.92 17.13
N LEU A 195 -11.91 21.78 16.84
CA LEU A 195 -11.80 23.12 17.44
C LEU A 195 -12.93 24.06 17.00
N LEU A 196 -13.34 24.02 15.73
CA LEU A 196 -14.49 24.79 15.26
C LEU A 196 -15.80 24.37 15.96
N LYS A 197 -15.95 23.07 16.25
CA LYS A 197 -17.08 22.57 17.05
C LYS A 197 -17.02 22.99 18.51
N SER A 198 -15.83 23.05 19.12
CA SER A 198 -15.70 23.57 20.48
C SER A 198 -15.93 25.08 20.53
N GLN A 199 -15.44 25.83 19.53
CA GLN A 199 -15.64 27.26 19.37
C GLN A 199 -17.13 27.61 19.30
N ALA A 200 -17.90 26.90 18.46
CA ALA A 200 -19.35 27.10 18.36
C ALA A 200 -20.09 26.81 19.66
N LYS A 201 -19.59 25.87 20.48
CA LYS A 201 -20.18 25.56 21.79
C LYS A 201 -19.84 26.61 22.85
N THR A 202 -18.60 27.06 22.89
CA THR A 202 -18.15 28.08 23.86
C THR A 202 -18.74 29.45 23.53
N SER A 203 -18.84 29.82 22.26
CA SER A 203 -19.52 31.05 21.83
C SER A 203 -21.01 31.04 22.16
N ALA A 204 -21.72 29.93 21.88
CA ALA A 204 -23.12 29.80 22.24
C ALA A 204 -23.36 29.82 23.75
N LEU A 205 -22.42 29.31 24.55
CA LEU A 205 -22.49 29.39 26.02
C LEU A 205 -22.25 30.83 26.51
N ALA A 206 -21.26 31.52 25.94
CA ALA A 206 -20.98 32.92 26.25
C ALA A 206 -22.19 33.81 25.88
N GLU A 207 -22.80 33.59 24.72
CA GLU A 207 -24.01 34.32 24.28
C GLU A 207 -25.20 34.06 25.21
N LYS A 208 -25.44 32.79 25.60
CA LYS A 208 -26.49 32.48 26.60
C LYS A 208 -26.27 33.18 27.93
N LEU A 209 -25.02 33.34 28.39
CA LEU A 209 -24.71 34.08 29.62
C LEU A 209 -24.90 35.59 29.48
N ILE A 210 -24.89 36.12 28.25
CA ILE A 210 -25.20 37.53 27.95
C ILE A 210 -26.73 37.73 27.86
N ASP A 211 -27.40 36.79 27.20
CA ASP A 211 -28.84 36.83 26.91
C ASP A 211 -29.72 36.40 28.09
N ASP A 212 -29.18 35.67 29.07
CA ASP A 212 -29.76 35.53 30.41
C ASP A 212 -29.73 36.89 31.12
N LYS A 213 -30.52 37.82 30.57
CA LYS A 213 -30.86 39.11 31.12
C LYS A 213 -31.52 38.87 32.46
N TRP A 214 -30.71 39.06 33.49
CA TRP A 214 -31.05 39.61 34.79
C TRP A 214 -32.56 39.60 35.08
N VAL A 215 -33.07 38.49 35.62
CA VAL A 215 -34.45 38.41 36.11
C VAL A 215 -34.53 39.26 37.39
N PRO A 216 -35.17 40.45 37.35
CA PRO A 216 -35.26 41.35 38.50
C PRO A 216 -36.24 40.73 39.49
N GLY A 217 -35.74 39.95 40.44
CA GLY A 217 -36.58 39.32 41.46
C GLY A 217 -35.96 38.13 42.16
N LYS A 218 -35.03 37.40 41.52
CA LYS A 218 -34.39 36.22 42.12
C LYS A 218 -33.03 36.46 42.78
N PHE A 219 -32.46 37.65 42.65
CA PHE A 219 -31.02 37.90 42.94
C PHE A 219 -30.73 39.07 43.90
N MET A 220 -31.68 39.45 44.76
CA MET A 220 -31.50 40.62 45.65
C MET A 220 -30.36 40.51 46.68
N PHE A 221 -29.76 39.34 46.95
CA PHE A 221 -28.64 39.27 47.91
C PHE A 221 -27.58 38.23 47.49
N LYS A 222 -26.32 38.69 47.27
CA LYS A 222 -25.04 37.92 47.21
C LYS A 222 -24.51 37.25 45.92
N ALA A 223 -25.13 37.32 44.75
CA ALA A 223 -24.64 36.52 43.60
C ALA A 223 -24.29 37.25 42.28
N MET A 224 -24.23 38.59 42.24
CA MET A 224 -23.75 39.34 41.06
C MET A 224 -22.29 39.02 40.67
N GLY A 225 -21.36 38.95 41.63
CA GLY A 225 -19.94 38.70 41.29
C GLY A 225 -19.71 37.36 40.58
N LYS A 226 -20.44 36.31 41.00
CA LYS A 226 -20.30 34.97 40.43
C LYS A 226 -20.78 34.86 38.98
N SER A 227 -21.71 35.70 38.53
CA SER A 227 -22.14 35.70 37.11
C SER A 227 -21.14 36.41 36.22
N GLU A 228 -20.53 37.48 36.72
CA GLU A 228 -19.50 38.23 36.00
C GLU A 228 -18.22 37.39 35.84
N ASP A 229 -17.81 36.68 36.90
CA ASP A 229 -16.70 35.72 36.84
C ASP A 229 -16.93 34.63 35.80
N LYS A 230 -18.14 34.04 35.75
CA LYS A 230 -18.49 33.00 34.76
C LYS A 230 -18.51 33.53 33.34
N ARG A 231 -18.94 34.78 33.14
CA ARG A 231 -18.92 35.42 31.82
C ARG A 231 -17.48 35.68 31.38
N ASN A 232 -16.65 36.18 32.28
CA ASN A 232 -15.23 36.40 32.02
C ASN A 232 -14.51 35.08 31.72
N GLU A 233 -14.78 34.02 32.48
CA GLU A 233 -14.24 32.68 32.24
C GLU A 233 -14.70 32.11 30.89
N ALA A 234 -15.99 32.22 30.55
CA ALA A 234 -16.51 31.77 29.26
C ALA A 234 -15.91 32.57 28.08
N GLN A 235 -15.71 33.88 28.26
CA GLN A 235 -15.10 34.74 27.25
C GLN A 235 -13.61 34.45 27.07
N GLN A 236 -12.87 34.20 28.16
CA GLN A 236 -11.48 33.75 28.09
C GLN A 236 -11.37 32.37 27.42
N ALA A 237 -12.27 31.44 27.73
CA ALA A 237 -12.31 30.13 27.09
C ALA A 237 -12.61 30.24 25.58
N ALA A 238 -13.51 31.15 25.17
CA ALA A 238 -13.76 31.42 23.75
C ALA A 238 -12.51 31.99 23.05
N GLN A 239 -11.86 33.00 23.65
CA GLN A 239 -10.62 33.57 23.11
C GLN A 239 -9.49 32.55 22.99
N GLU A 240 -9.38 31.62 23.94
CA GLU A 240 -8.38 30.56 23.89
C GLU A 240 -8.66 29.57 22.74
N VAL A 241 -9.92 29.18 22.53
CA VAL A 241 -10.28 28.35 21.38
C VAL A 241 -10.02 29.10 20.06
N ASP A 242 -10.33 30.40 19.99
CA ASP A 242 -10.03 31.23 18.80
C ASP A 242 -8.54 31.26 18.50
N ARG A 243 -7.68 31.40 19.52
CA ARG A 243 -6.22 31.33 19.37
C ARG A 243 -5.77 29.97 18.86
N GLN A 244 -6.35 28.88 19.36
CA GLN A 244 -6.03 27.52 18.90
C GLN A 244 -6.47 27.29 17.45
N VAL A 245 -7.65 27.78 17.06
CA VAL A 245 -8.14 27.74 15.66
C VAL A 245 -7.18 28.51 14.76
N ALA A 246 -6.77 29.73 15.14
CA ALA A 246 -5.82 30.54 14.37
C ALA A 246 -4.45 29.86 14.26
N ALA A 247 -3.94 29.25 15.35
CA ALA A 247 -2.67 28.54 15.35
C ALA A 247 -2.69 27.31 14.41
N VAL A 248 -3.74 26.49 14.47
CA VAL A 248 -3.89 25.33 13.56
C VAL A 248 -4.08 25.80 12.11
N GLY A 249 -4.82 26.90 11.90
CA GLY A 249 -4.98 27.53 10.59
C GLY A 249 -3.63 27.89 9.96
N LYS A 250 -2.74 28.55 10.72
CA LYS A 250 -1.39 28.88 10.25
C LYS A 250 -0.56 27.64 9.93
N VAL A 251 -0.62 26.60 10.76
CA VAL A 251 0.08 25.32 10.50
C VAL A 251 -0.41 24.68 9.19
N LEU A 252 -1.71 24.71 8.93
CA LEU A 252 -2.28 24.19 7.67
C LEU A 252 -1.83 25.01 6.46
N GLU A 253 -1.77 26.33 6.56
CA GLU A 253 -1.23 27.20 5.51
C GLU A 253 0.24 26.87 5.19
N ASP A 254 1.07 26.74 6.22
CA ASP A 254 2.49 26.39 6.08
C ASP A 254 2.66 24.98 5.45
N LEU A 255 1.89 23.99 5.91
CA LEU A 255 1.91 22.63 5.34
C LEU A 255 1.48 22.62 3.88
N ASN A 256 0.43 23.38 3.51
CA ASN A 256 -0.01 23.48 2.12
C ASN A 256 1.04 24.15 1.22
N ARG A 257 1.77 25.15 1.73
CA ARG A 257 2.89 25.78 1.00
C ARG A 257 4.03 24.81 0.74
N VAL A 258 4.40 23.99 1.74
CA VAL A 258 5.43 22.95 1.57
C VAL A 258 4.95 21.88 0.58
N LEU A 259 3.69 21.45 0.68
CA LEU A 259 3.08 20.51 -0.25
C LEU A 259 3.12 21.01 -1.70
N ALA A 260 2.79 22.28 -1.94
CA ALA A 260 2.86 22.89 -3.27
C ALA A 260 4.29 22.87 -3.83
N THR A 261 5.29 23.21 -2.99
CA THR A 261 6.70 23.22 -3.38
C THR A 261 7.19 21.81 -3.74
N LYS A 262 6.84 20.81 -2.93
CA LYS A 262 7.21 19.41 -3.17
C LYS A 262 6.50 18.81 -4.38
N THR A 263 5.25 19.20 -4.62
CA THR A 263 4.51 18.79 -5.82
C THR A 263 5.16 19.35 -7.09
N ALA A 264 5.62 20.61 -7.07
CA ALA A 264 6.36 21.19 -8.20
C ALA A 264 7.73 20.50 -8.42
N GLU A 265 8.45 20.17 -7.35
CA GLU A 265 9.68 19.38 -7.42
C GLU A 265 9.42 18.01 -8.06
N MET A 266 8.36 17.30 -7.66
CA MET A 266 7.99 16.01 -8.22
C MET A 266 7.62 16.09 -9.71
N GLN A 267 6.90 17.15 -10.12
CA GLN A 267 6.59 17.38 -11.53
C GLN A 267 7.86 17.56 -12.38
N LYS A 268 8.82 18.33 -11.87
CA LYS A 268 10.12 18.50 -12.53
C LYS A 268 10.85 17.16 -12.66
N LEU A 269 10.99 16.41 -11.57
CA LEU A 269 11.64 15.09 -11.57
C LEU A 269 10.97 14.11 -12.53
N THR A 270 9.63 14.13 -12.62
CA THR A 270 8.88 13.28 -13.56
C THR A 270 9.23 13.63 -15.01
N GLY A 271 9.35 14.93 -15.33
CA GLY A 271 9.78 15.38 -16.66
C GLY A 271 11.22 14.98 -16.98
N ASP A 272 12.12 15.07 -16.00
CA ASP A 272 13.52 14.69 -16.16
C ASP A 272 13.68 13.16 -16.32
N ILE A 273 12.90 12.34 -15.60
CA ILE A 273 12.83 10.88 -15.81
C ILE A 273 12.32 10.54 -17.21
N ALA A 274 11.29 11.23 -17.70
CA ALA A 274 10.78 11.00 -19.05
C ALA A 274 11.85 11.28 -20.12
N ARG A 275 12.59 12.39 -19.97
CA ARG A 275 13.71 12.73 -20.86
C ARG A 275 14.85 11.72 -20.78
N LEU A 276 15.17 11.22 -19.58
CA LEU A 276 16.18 10.17 -19.39
C LEU A 276 15.79 8.88 -20.12
N ASN A 277 14.52 8.47 -20.02
CA ASN A 277 14.02 7.27 -20.68
C ASN A 277 13.97 7.44 -22.20
N GLU A 278 13.57 8.61 -22.70
CA GLU A 278 13.60 8.94 -24.13
C GLU A 278 15.04 8.91 -24.67
N ALA A 279 15.98 9.50 -23.94
CA ALA A 279 17.40 9.47 -24.28
C ALA A 279 17.97 8.05 -24.32
N LYS A 280 17.68 7.22 -23.30
CA LYS A 280 18.09 5.81 -23.24
C LYS A 280 17.47 4.98 -24.38
N ALA A 281 16.19 5.18 -24.68
CA ALA A 281 15.52 4.50 -25.79
C ALA A 281 16.12 4.89 -27.16
N TRP A 282 16.43 6.18 -27.34
CA TRP A 282 17.09 6.65 -28.56
C TRP A 282 18.50 6.06 -28.69
N GLU A 283 19.27 5.99 -27.59
CA GLU A 283 20.60 5.38 -27.56
C GLU A 283 20.54 3.90 -28.00
N VAL A 284 19.60 3.13 -27.47
CA VAL A 284 19.38 1.72 -27.86
C VAL A 284 19.01 1.59 -29.36
N THR A 285 18.27 2.55 -29.91
CA THR A 285 17.85 2.51 -31.32
C THR A 285 19.00 2.84 -32.29
N ILE A 286 19.91 3.73 -31.88
CA ILE A 286 20.99 4.21 -32.76
C ILE A 286 22.23 3.32 -32.74
N LEU A 287 22.50 2.63 -31.63
CA LEU A 287 23.67 1.75 -31.50
C LEU A 287 23.70 0.69 -32.62
N PRO A 288 22.61 -0.05 -32.95
CA PRO A 288 22.60 -0.96 -34.08
C PRO A 288 22.91 -0.27 -35.40
N GLN A 289 22.39 0.94 -35.65
CA GLN A 289 22.64 1.66 -36.91
C GLN A 289 24.10 2.12 -37.06
N VAL A 290 24.77 2.38 -35.95
CA VAL A 290 26.18 2.80 -35.92
C VAL A 290 27.13 1.60 -36.01
N PHE A 291 26.73 0.45 -35.45
CA PHE A 291 27.58 -0.75 -35.36
C PHE A 291 27.25 -1.86 -36.37
N GLN A 292 26.06 -1.87 -36.99
CA GLN A 292 25.76 -2.69 -38.14
C GLN A 292 26.52 -2.10 -39.35
N GLY A 293 27.76 -2.53 -39.51
CA GLY A 293 28.42 -2.51 -40.81
C GLY A 293 27.48 -3.11 -41.86
N SER A 294 27.51 -2.59 -43.08
CA SER A 294 26.39 -2.57 -44.02
C SER A 294 25.83 -3.90 -44.54
N ASN A 295 26.11 -5.09 -43.97
CA ASN A 295 25.46 -6.36 -44.31
C ASN A 295 25.65 -7.37 -43.16
N GLY A 296 24.73 -7.40 -42.19
CA GLY A 296 24.58 -8.57 -41.30
C GLY A 296 24.16 -9.79 -42.12
N ASP A 297 24.53 -11.00 -41.69
CA ASP A 297 24.11 -12.24 -42.35
C ASP A 297 22.57 -12.30 -42.45
N ASP A 298 22.03 -12.63 -43.62
CA ASP A 298 20.58 -12.76 -43.85
C ASP A 298 19.92 -13.67 -42.80
N ARG A 299 20.66 -14.69 -42.33
CA ARG A 299 20.17 -15.59 -41.29
C ARG A 299 20.08 -14.92 -39.92
N GLU A 300 21.07 -14.12 -39.56
CA GLU A 300 21.10 -13.34 -38.32
C GLU A 300 19.96 -12.33 -38.31
N ASN A 301 19.81 -11.56 -39.40
CA ASN A 301 18.71 -10.59 -39.58
C ASN A 301 17.33 -11.25 -39.46
N GLN A 302 17.18 -12.49 -39.96
CA GLN A 302 15.94 -13.24 -39.85
C GLN A 302 15.67 -13.66 -38.39
N LEU A 303 16.69 -14.11 -37.65
CA LEU A 303 16.57 -14.50 -36.25
C LEU A 303 16.31 -13.29 -35.35
N GLU A 304 16.96 -12.16 -35.59
CA GLU A 304 16.68 -10.89 -34.90
C GLU A 304 15.22 -10.47 -35.10
N LYS A 305 14.74 -10.49 -36.35
CA LYS A 305 13.34 -10.17 -36.66
C LYS A 305 12.35 -11.13 -36.01
N GLU A 306 12.71 -12.41 -35.88
CA GLU A 306 11.90 -13.41 -35.18
C GLU A 306 11.85 -13.13 -33.68
N VAL A 307 12.99 -12.85 -33.05
CA VAL A 307 13.08 -12.47 -31.63
C VAL A 307 12.28 -11.19 -31.36
N ASP A 308 12.47 -10.14 -32.16
CA ASP A 308 11.75 -8.87 -32.03
C ASP A 308 10.23 -9.04 -32.21
N GLY A 309 9.82 -9.88 -33.17
CA GLY A 309 8.42 -10.22 -33.40
C GLY A 309 7.75 -10.92 -32.20
N MET A 310 8.53 -11.56 -31.32
CA MET A 310 8.02 -12.24 -30.11
C MET A 310 7.93 -11.33 -28.88
N ILE A 311 8.64 -10.20 -28.85
CA ILE A 311 8.67 -9.31 -27.67
C ILE A 311 7.27 -8.75 -27.34
N ALA A 312 6.54 -8.29 -28.35
CA ALA A 312 5.20 -7.70 -28.14
C ALA A 312 4.16 -8.73 -27.66
N PRO A 313 4.02 -9.93 -28.28
CA PRO A 313 3.16 -11.00 -27.75
C PRO A 313 3.55 -11.44 -26.33
N LEU A 314 4.85 -11.60 -26.05
CA LEU A 314 5.33 -12.01 -24.73
C LEU A 314 4.99 -10.96 -23.66
N THR A 315 5.23 -9.68 -23.97
CA THR A 315 4.88 -8.57 -23.07
C THR A 315 3.39 -8.53 -22.80
N THR A 316 2.57 -8.72 -23.84
CA THR A 316 1.11 -8.77 -23.73
C THR A 316 0.66 -9.95 -22.85
N ALA A 317 1.23 -11.14 -23.05
CA ALA A 317 0.93 -12.31 -22.22
C ALA A 317 1.30 -12.09 -20.75
N ARG A 318 2.45 -11.47 -20.46
CA ARG A 318 2.87 -11.11 -19.10
C ARG A 318 1.91 -10.11 -18.45
N GLN A 319 1.51 -9.07 -19.19
CA GLN A 319 0.56 -8.07 -18.71
C GLN A 319 -0.80 -8.70 -18.36
N TYR A 320 -1.32 -9.59 -19.21
CA TYR A 320 -2.56 -10.31 -18.93
C TYR A 320 -2.42 -11.20 -17.70
N THR A 321 -1.38 -12.03 -17.61
CA THR A 321 -1.15 -12.91 -16.46
C THR A 321 -1.03 -12.11 -15.16
N SER A 322 -0.31 -10.98 -15.17
CA SER A 322 -0.18 -10.08 -14.01
C SER A 322 -1.52 -9.48 -13.59
N SER A 323 -2.29 -8.95 -14.55
CA SER A 323 -3.61 -8.34 -14.31
C SER A 323 -4.59 -9.35 -13.72
N TYR A 324 -4.65 -10.57 -14.27
CA TYR A 324 -5.52 -11.63 -13.75
C TYR A 324 -5.07 -12.13 -12.37
N THR A 325 -3.77 -12.19 -12.11
CA THR A 325 -3.24 -12.55 -10.79
C THR A 325 -3.62 -11.49 -9.75
N GLN A 326 -3.51 -10.20 -10.10
CA GLN A 326 -3.93 -9.11 -9.23
C GLN A 326 -5.44 -9.16 -8.95
N ALA A 327 -6.26 -9.36 -9.99
CA ALA A 327 -7.71 -9.51 -9.86
C ALA A 327 -8.09 -10.70 -8.96
N TYR A 328 -7.41 -11.84 -9.10
CA TYR A 328 -7.60 -13.01 -8.24
C TYR A 328 -7.38 -12.69 -6.75
N GLN A 329 -6.29 -12.01 -6.41
CA GLN A 329 -6.01 -11.61 -5.02
C GLN A 329 -7.07 -10.65 -4.48
N LEU A 330 -7.51 -9.68 -5.28
CA LEU A 330 -8.57 -8.75 -4.89
C LEU A 330 -9.90 -9.48 -4.66
N ILE A 331 -10.31 -10.41 -5.55
CA ILE A 331 -11.51 -11.23 -5.36
C ILE A 331 -11.42 -12.04 -4.07
N LYS A 332 -10.28 -12.70 -3.82
CA LYS A 332 -10.05 -13.50 -2.61
C LYS A 332 -10.16 -12.67 -1.33
N THR A 333 -9.58 -11.46 -1.32
CA THR A 333 -9.71 -10.50 -0.21
C THR A 333 -11.15 -10.03 -0.04
N GLY A 334 -11.83 -9.66 -1.14
CA GLY A 334 -13.24 -9.26 -1.11
C GLY A 334 -14.17 -10.35 -0.57
N ARG A 335 -13.96 -11.60 -1.00
CA ARG A 335 -14.66 -12.78 -0.48
C ARG A 335 -14.48 -12.93 1.03
N LYS A 336 -13.24 -12.87 1.51
CA LYS A 336 -12.94 -12.99 2.96
C LYS A 336 -13.68 -11.91 3.77
N MET A 337 -13.68 -10.66 3.30
CA MET A 337 -14.42 -9.57 3.95
C MET A 337 -15.93 -9.80 3.95
N LEU A 338 -16.50 -10.40 2.89
CA LEU A 338 -17.92 -10.76 2.83
C LEU A 338 -18.25 -11.94 3.76
N ASP A 339 -17.39 -12.95 3.88
CA ASP A 339 -17.53 -14.04 4.86
C ASP A 339 -17.52 -13.48 6.30
N ASP A 340 -16.57 -12.60 6.64
CA ASP A 340 -16.49 -11.96 7.97
C ASP A 340 -17.71 -11.06 8.23
N SER A 341 -18.17 -10.32 7.22
CA SER A 341 -19.41 -9.55 7.26
C SER A 341 -20.62 -10.44 7.57
N MET A 342 -20.73 -11.59 6.88
CA MET A 342 -21.80 -12.56 7.08
C MET A 342 -21.84 -13.08 8.52
N GLN A 343 -20.67 -13.39 9.09
CA GLN A 343 -20.55 -13.87 10.47
C GLN A 343 -21.04 -12.80 11.46
N ASN A 344 -20.60 -11.55 11.31
CA ASN A 344 -21.01 -10.43 12.18
C ASN A 344 -22.52 -10.14 12.09
N LEU A 345 -23.08 -10.16 10.88
CA LEU A 345 -24.53 -10.00 10.67
C LEU A 345 -25.32 -11.17 11.28
N THR A 346 -24.83 -12.41 11.12
CA THR A 346 -25.46 -13.60 11.71
C THR A 346 -25.47 -13.53 13.24
N GLN A 347 -24.36 -13.12 13.85
CA GLN A 347 -24.28 -12.88 15.30
C GLN A 347 -25.24 -11.79 15.76
N ALA A 348 -25.36 -10.69 15.00
CA ALA A 348 -26.30 -9.61 15.30
C ALA A 348 -27.77 -10.09 15.23
N VAL A 349 -28.14 -10.94 14.26
CA VAL A 349 -29.48 -11.56 14.20
C VAL A 349 -29.73 -12.47 15.40
N GLY A 350 -28.73 -13.28 15.81
CA GLY A 350 -28.83 -14.13 17.00
C GLY A 350 -29.10 -13.33 18.28
N LEU A 351 -28.37 -12.24 18.48
CA LEU A 351 -28.58 -11.31 19.61
C LEU A 351 -29.94 -10.61 19.54
N ALA A 352 -30.42 -10.28 18.33
CA ALA A 352 -31.77 -9.71 18.15
C ALA A 352 -32.87 -10.69 18.60
N ASN A 353 -32.74 -11.98 18.28
CA ASN A 353 -33.70 -13.01 18.67
C ASN A 353 -33.75 -13.20 20.20
N LEU A 354 -32.59 -13.20 20.88
CA LEU A 354 -32.52 -13.27 22.34
C LEU A 354 -33.23 -12.08 23.02
N GLY A 355 -33.17 -10.89 22.41
CA GLY A 355 -33.85 -9.69 22.88
C GLY A 355 -35.38 -9.80 22.84
N VAL A 356 -35.93 -10.46 21.82
CA VAL A 356 -37.38 -10.69 21.68
C VAL A 356 -37.86 -11.72 22.72
N VAL A 357 -37.16 -12.85 22.85
CA VAL A 357 -37.51 -13.91 23.80
C VAL A 357 -37.49 -13.39 25.25
N ARG A 358 -36.47 -12.61 25.64
CA ARG A 358 -36.40 -12.01 26.98
C ARG A 358 -37.51 -11.00 27.26
N ARG A 359 -38.03 -10.29 26.23
CA ARG A 359 -39.16 -9.36 26.40
C ARG A 359 -40.47 -10.09 26.67
N VAL A 360 -40.67 -11.27 26.08
CA VAL A 360 -41.87 -12.09 26.30
C VAL A 360 -41.82 -12.77 27.67
N ALA A 361 -40.63 -13.19 28.12
CA ALA A 361 -40.48 -13.96 29.36
C ALA A 361 -40.47 -13.14 30.67
N ARG A 362 -40.28 -11.81 30.65
CA ARG A 362 -40.20 -10.99 31.88
C ARG A 362 -41.45 -10.11 32.08
N PRO A 363 -42.24 -10.32 33.15
CA PRO A 363 -43.41 -9.51 33.46
C PRO A 363 -43.04 -8.05 33.79
N VAL A 364 -43.92 -7.13 33.37
CA VAL A 364 -43.70 -5.69 33.11
C VAL A 364 -43.30 -4.83 34.32
N ARG A 365 -43.21 -5.36 35.55
CA ARG A 365 -43.26 -4.53 36.78
C ARG A 365 -41.97 -3.79 37.20
N GLN A 366 -40.82 -4.01 36.59
CA GLN A 366 -39.59 -3.24 36.91
C GLN A 366 -38.81 -2.87 35.64
N ARG A 367 -39.30 -1.86 34.91
CA ARG A 367 -38.56 -1.26 33.79
C ARG A 367 -37.75 -0.06 34.27
N ARG A 368 -36.49 -0.29 34.66
CA ARG A 368 -35.48 0.78 34.58
C ARG A 368 -34.89 0.80 33.17
N PRO A 369 -34.73 1.97 32.54
CA PRO A 369 -34.18 2.11 31.19
C PRO A 369 -32.66 1.96 31.21
N MET A 370 -32.14 0.85 31.74
CA MET A 370 -30.77 0.45 31.43
C MET A 370 -30.79 -0.08 30.00
N GLN A 371 -30.19 0.67 29.07
CA GLN A 371 -29.81 0.13 27.77
C GLN A 371 -29.04 -1.17 28.04
N SER A 372 -29.64 -2.30 27.67
CA SER A 372 -29.00 -3.59 27.93
C SER A 372 -27.71 -3.66 27.12
N MET A 373 -26.59 -4.09 27.73
CA MET A 373 -25.33 -4.29 27.01
C MET A 373 -25.53 -5.08 25.71
N GLY A 374 -26.48 -6.03 25.68
CA GLY A 374 -26.80 -6.80 24.48
C GLY A 374 -27.29 -5.96 23.29
N ALA A 375 -28.00 -4.84 23.52
CA ALA A 375 -28.40 -3.94 22.43
C ALA A 375 -27.20 -3.18 21.85
N VAL A 376 -26.24 -2.79 22.70
CA VAL A 376 -24.99 -2.13 22.28
C VAL A 376 -24.14 -3.11 21.45
N VAL A 377 -23.91 -4.32 21.96
CA VAL A 377 -23.14 -5.36 21.26
C VAL A 377 -23.79 -5.75 19.93
N LYS A 378 -25.12 -5.93 19.89
CA LYS A 378 -25.88 -6.18 18.65
C LYS A 378 -25.60 -5.10 17.60
N ASN A 379 -25.75 -3.84 17.98
CA ASN A 379 -25.57 -2.71 17.06
C ASN A 379 -24.12 -2.58 16.61
N GLN A 380 -23.16 -2.86 17.49
CA GLN A 380 -21.73 -2.88 17.15
C GLN A 380 -21.43 -3.98 16.12
N GLN A 381 -21.94 -5.20 16.33
CA GLN A 381 -21.76 -6.32 15.39
C GLN A 381 -22.40 -6.04 14.03
N ALA A 382 -23.64 -5.53 14.01
CA ALA A 382 -24.29 -5.15 12.75
C ALA A 382 -23.50 -4.07 11.99
N ARG A 383 -22.95 -3.07 12.70
CA ARG A 383 -22.11 -2.02 12.10
C ARG A 383 -20.82 -2.59 11.53
N ALA A 384 -20.11 -3.42 12.29
CA ALA A 384 -18.88 -4.06 11.84
C ALA A 384 -19.13 -4.91 10.58
N GLY A 385 -20.22 -5.68 10.55
CA GLY A 385 -20.63 -6.45 9.37
C GLY A 385 -20.86 -5.57 8.15
N CYS A 386 -21.68 -4.53 8.27
CA CYS A 386 -21.95 -3.65 7.15
C CYS A 386 -20.72 -2.83 6.69
N GLU A 387 -19.82 -2.44 7.60
CA GLU A 387 -18.57 -1.77 7.24
C GLU A 387 -17.65 -2.69 6.42
N LEU A 388 -17.52 -3.96 6.82
CA LEU A 388 -16.78 -4.96 6.06
C LEU A 388 -17.39 -5.22 4.68
N ALA A 389 -18.72 -5.29 4.59
CA ALA A 389 -19.42 -5.40 3.31
C ALA A 389 -19.09 -4.22 2.37
N ASN A 390 -19.08 -2.99 2.88
CA ASN A 390 -18.73 -1.81 2.09
C ASN A 390 -17.28 -1.84 1.62
N LYS A 391 -16.34 -2.23 2.49
CA LYS A 391 -14.92 -2.41 2.11
C LYS A 391 -14.77 -3.48 1.03
N ALA A 392 -15.52 -4.58 1.14
CA ALA A 392 -15.56 -5.61 0.12
C ALA A 392 -16.07 -5.08 -1.22
N CYS A 393 -17.13 -4.25 -1.22
CA CYS A 393 -17.62 -3.59 -2.45
C CYS A 393 -16.52 -2.77 -3.14
N ASP A 394 -15.78 -1.96 -2.37
CA ASP A 394 -14.70 -1.13 -2.93
C ASP A 394 -13.59 -2.00 -3.56
N VAL A 395 -13.26 -3.13 -2.93
CA VAL A 395 -12.30 -4.10 -3.48
C VAL A 395 -12.83 -4.75 -4.76
N LEU A 396 -14.09 -5.17 -4.78
CA LEU A 396 -14.71 -5.79 -5.96
C LEU A 396 -14.89 -4.83 -7.12
N LEU A 397 -15.14 -3.54 -6.86
CA LEU A 397 -15.17 -2.52 -7.91
C LEU A 397 -13.80 -2.31 -8.56
N LYS A 398 -12.70 -2.49 -7.81
CA LYS A 398 -11.34 -2.48 -8.39
C LYS A 398 -11.11 -3.69 -9.29
N VAL A 399 -11.66 -4.86 -8.94
CA VAL A 399 -11.59 -6.05 -9.81
C VAL A 399 -12.22 -5.75 -11.18
N TYR A 400 -13.40 -5.10 -11.19
CA TYR A 400 -14.09 -4.74 -12.44
C TYR A 400 -13.30 -3.75 -13.30
N ALA A 401 -12.49 -2.89 -12.69
CA ALA A 401 -11.61 -1.98 -13.43
C ALA A 401 -10.44 -2.72 -14.11
N ILE A 402 -10.03 -3.87 -13.59
CA ILE A 402 -8.95 -4.70 -14.16
C ILE A 402 -9.53 -5.68 -15.19
N ILE A 403 -10.64 -6.33 -14.86
CA ILE A 403 -11.32 -7.31 -15.71
C ILE A 403 -12.81 -6.92 -15.81
N PRO A 404 -13.22 -6.21 -16.88
CA PRO A 404 -14.61 -5.78 -17.06
C PRO A 404 -15.62 -6.94 -17.20
N ASP A 405 -15.16 -8.11 -17.65
CA ASP A 405 -16.02 -9.25 -17.98
C ASP A 405 -16.01 -10.36 -16.92
N VAL A 406 -15.81 -10.02 -15.63
CA VAL A 406 -15.88 -11.01 -14.55
C VAL A 406 -17.30 -11.58 -14.47
N PRO A 407 -17.47 -12.90 -14.59
CA PRO A 407 -18.79 -13.50 -14.62
C PRO A 407 -19.49 -13.37 -13.26
N LYS A 408 -20.83 -13.28 -13.30
CA LYS A 408 -21.77 -13.25 -12.17
C LYS A 408 -21.72 -12.01 -11.27
N ILE A 409 -20.57 -11.37 -11.08
CA ILE A 409 -20.48 -10.15 -10.26
C ILE A 409 -21.05 -8.97 -11.05
N LYS A 410 -22.30 -8.57 -10.78
CA LYS A 410 -22.89 -7.38 -11.39
C LYS A 410 -22.51 -6.13 -10.61
N VAL A 411 -21.98 -5.12 -11.31
CA VAL A 411 -21.60 -3.82 -10.74
C VAL A 411 -22.78 -3.16 -10.01
N GLU A 412 -24.00 -3.32 -10.52
CA GLU A 412 -25.22 -2.78 -9.91
C GLU A 412 -25.52 -3.40 -8.55
N GLU A 413 -25.36 -4.72 -8.42
CA GLU A 413 -25.59 -5.46 -7.16
C GLU A 413 -24.52 -5.10 -6.12
N VAL A 414 -23.26 -4.98 -6.54
CA VAL A 414 -22.16 -4.52 -5.68
C VAL A 414 -22.38 -3.08 -5.20
N LYS A 415 -22.87 -2.18 -6.08
CA LYS A 415 -23.22 -0.79 -5.70
C LYS A 415 -24.46 -0.74 -4.81
N ALA A 416 -25.45 -1.60 -5.02
CA ALA A 416 -26.62 -1.71 -4.17
C ALA A 416 -26.24 -2.13 -2.74
N LEU A 417 -25.27 -3.04 -2.58
CA LEU A 417 -24.74 -3.42 -1.27
C LEU A 417 -24.11 -2.22 -0.54
N ARG A 418 -23.37 -1.36 -1.26
CA ARG A 418 -22.79 -0.11 -0.71
C ARG A 418 -23.86 0.90 -0.30
N GLY A 419 -24.95 0.98 -1.07
CA GLY A 419 -26.05 1.92 -0.87
C GLY A 419 -27.05 1.50 0.21
N MET A 420 -26.94 0.29 0.76
CA MET A 420 -27.85 -0.21 1.79
C MET A 420 -27.70 0.65 3.05
N GLY A 421 -28.64 1.58 3.23
CA GLY A 421 -28.59 2.71 4.14
C GLY A 421 -28.27 2.37 5.60
N LEU A 422 -26.98 2.22 5.87
CA LEU A 422 -26.33 2.06 7.18
C LEU A 422 -26.68 3.22 8.12
N MET A 423 -26.85 4.42 7.56
CA MET A 423 -27.33 5.59 8.30
C MET A 423 -28.74 5.36 8.88
N SER A 424 -29.62 4.65 8.17
CA SER A 424 -30.97 4.37 8.67
C SER A 424 -30.98 3.41 9.86
N ILE A 425 -29.97 2.52 9.96
CA ILE A 425 -29.84 1.59 11.10
C ILE A 425 -29.37 2.34 12.35
N MET A 426 -28.66 3.47 12.20
CA MET A 426 -28.14 4.25 13.33
C MET A 426 -29.17 5.14 14.02
N PHE A 427 -30.19 5.62 13.30
CA PHE A 427 -31.15 6.60 13.82
C PHE A 427 -32.52 6.01 14.22
N ASP A 428 -32.82 4.75 13.89
CA ASP A 428 -34.06 4.07 14.30
C ASP A 428 -34.01 3.57 15.77
N ASN A 429 -33.61 4.43 16.70
CA ASN A 429 -33.62 4.14 18.13
C ASN A 429 -35.02 4.38 18.72
N MET A 430 -35.90 3.37 18.69
CA MET A 430 -36.77 2.92 19.81
C MET A 430 -38.05 2.21 19.38
N LEU A 431 -38.62 2.47 18.19
CA LEU A 431 -40.00 2.04 17.90
C LEU A 431 -40.17 0.85 16.93
N MET A 432 -39.14 0.40 16.22
CA MET A 432 -39.30 -0.72 15.26
C MET A 432 -38.14 -1.73 15.29
N ASP A 433 -37.96 -2.46 16.40
CA ASP A 433 -36.99 -3.57 16.49
C ASP A 433 -37.24 -4.64 15.40
N LEU A 434 -38.49 -4.78 14.94
CA LEU A 434 -38.86 -5.60 13.77
C LEU A 434 -38.33 -5.05 12.44
N ALA A 435 -38.33 -3.74 12.23
CA ALA A 435 -37.80 -3.14 11.00
C ALA A 435 -36.28 -3.27 10.95
N VAL A 436 -35.57 -3.05 12.07
CA VAL A 436 -34.12 -3.27 12.16
C VAL A 436 -33.77 -4.72 11.87
N ARG A 437 -34.51 -5.68 12.44
CA ARG A 437 -34.34 -7.11 12.13
C ARG A 437 -34.53 -7.39 10.64
N LYS A 438 -35.61 -6.88 10.04
CA LYS A 438 -35.88 -7.07 8.61
C LYS A 438 -34.75 -6.48 7.75
N LYS A 439 -34.21 -5.31 8.11
CA LYS A 439 -33.06 -4.68 7.44
C LYS A 439 -31.79 -5.54 7.56
N ILE A 440 -31.47 -6.06 8.74
CA ILE A 440 -30.30 -6.93 8.95
C ILE A 440 -30.45 -8.23 8.14
N MET A 441 -31.63 -8.84 8.11
CA MET A 441 -31.88 -10.06 7.32
C MET A 441 -31.79 -9.80 5.81
N ALA A 442 -32.28 -8.66 5.34
CA ALA A 442 -32.12 -8.25 3.93
C ALA A 442 -30.64 -8.03 3.58
N ALA A 443 -29.88 -7.36 4.46
CA ALA A 443 -28.44 -7.19 4.28
C ALA A 443 -27.72 -8.55 4.25
N GLN A 444 -28.07 -9.46 5.15
CA GLN A 444 -27.54 -10.82 5.18
C GLN A 444 -27.82 -11.57 3.87
N GLN A 445 -29.03 -11.49 3.32
CA GLN A 445 -29.38 -12.13 2.04
C GLN A 445 -28.57 -11.56 0.87
N MET A 446 -28.38 -10.24 0.80
CA MET A 446 -27.58 -9.62 -0.26
C MET A 446 -26.10 -9.96 -0.14
N VAL A 447 -25.53 -9.93 1.08
CA VAL A 447 -24.13 -10.36 1.31
C VAL A 447 -23.96 -11.83 0.92
N ALA A 448 -24.95 -12.69 1.19
CA ALA A 448 -24.89 -14.11 0.86
C ALA A 448 -24.86 -14.33 -0.66
N ALA A 449 -25.72 -13.63 -1.41
CA ALA A 449 -25.77 -13.71 -2.85
C ALA A 449 -24.42 -13.28 -3.48
N ILE A 450 -23.92 -12.09 -3.10
CA ILE A 450 -22.65 -11.56 -3.62
C ILE A 450 -21.47 -12.46 -3.22
N LEU A 451 -21.52 -13.07 -2.04
CA LEU A 451 -20.49 -14.01 -1.59
C LEU A 451 -20.45 -15.28 -2.46
N GLU A 452 -21.60 -15.83 -2.87
CA GLU A 452 -21.64 -16.94 -3.83
C GLU A 452 -21.09 -16.54 -5.19
N ASP A 453 -21.45 -15.35 -5.69
CA ASP A 453 -20.92 -14.83 -6.96
C ASP A 453 -19.40 -14.62 -6.90
N CYS A 454 -18.88 -14.11 -5.78
CA CYS A 454 -17.44 -13.99 -5.54
C CYS A 454 -16.73 -15.35 -5.54
N LYS A 455 -17.32 -16.38 -4.91
CA LYS A 455 -16.77 -17.75 -4.90
C LYS A 455 -16.74 -18.35 -6.30
N TYR A 456 -17.74 -18.04 -7.12
CA TYR A 456 -17.75 -18.45 -8.53
C TYR A 456 -16.68 -17.72 -9.34
N ALA A 457 -16.61 -16.39 -9.21
CA ALA A 457 -15.62 -15.57 -9.90
C ALA A 457 -14.18 -15.97 -9.54
N GLU A 458 -13.90 -16.26 -8.28
CA GLU A 458 -12.58 -16.74 -7.82
C GLU A 458 -12.16 -18.04 -8.54
N ARG A 459 -13.04 -19.05 -8.57
CA ARG A 459 -12.77 -20.32 -9.26
C ARG A 459 -12.62 -20.12 -10.76
N TRP A 460 -13.39 -19.20 -11.35
CA TRP A 460 -13.29 -18.89 -12.76
C TRP A 460 -11.95 -18.23 -13.10
N VAL A 461 -11.51 -17.23 -12.33
CA VAL A 461 -10.21 -16.57 -12.53
C VAL A 461 -9.06 -17.55 -12.30
N GLU A 462 -9.13 -18.37 -11.26
CA GLU A 462 -8.14 -19.42 -10.97
C GLU A 462 -8.04 -20.44 -12.11
N GLY A 463 -9.19 -20.88 -12.63
CA GLY A 463 -9.28 -21.76 -13.79
C GLY A 463 -8.68 -21.11 -15.04
N TRP A 464 -8.94 -19.82 -15.28
CA TRP A 464 -8.41 -19.10 -16.44
C TRP A 464 -6.90 -18.90 -16.38
N LEU A 465 -6.38 -18.56 -15.19
CA LEU A 465 -4.95 -18.44 -14.92
C LEU A 465 -4.22 -19.76 -15.18
N SER A 466 -4.70 -20.85 -14.58
CA SER A 466 -4.04 -22.16 -14.63
C SER A 466 -4.19 -22.88 -15.98
N SER A 467 -5.35 -22.79 -16.63
CA SER A 467 -5.62 -23.55 -17.87
C SER A 467 -5.19 -22.86 -19.14
N ARG A 468 -5.09 -21.52 -19.14
CA ARG A 468 -4.86 -20.74 -20.36
C ARG A 468 -3.67 -19.80 -20.25
N LEU A 469 -3.71 -18.84 -19.31
CA LEU A 469 -2.72 -17.76 -19.28
C LEU A 469 -1.30 -18.25 -18.91
N GLN A 470 -1.17 -19.13 -17.91
CA GLN A 470 0.14 -19.67 -17.52
C GLN A 470 0.75 -20.56 -18.61
N PRO A 471 0.03 -21.53 -19.21
CA PRO A 471 0.54 -22.30 -20.34
C PRO A 471 0.91 -21.43 -21.55
N ASP A 472 0.08 -20.44 -21.91
CA ASP A 472 0.35 -19.55 -23.04
C ASP A 472 1.62 -18.72 -22.78
N LEU A 473 1.77 -18.18 -21.57
CA LEU A 473 2.98 -17.44 -21.17
C LEU A 473 4.22 -18.34 -21.24
N ALA A 474 4.16 -19.54 -20.67
CA ALA A 474 5.27 -20.49 -20.70
C ALA A 474 5.64 -20.89 -22.15
N ALA A 475 4.64 -21.06 -23.03
CA ALA A 475 4.88 -21.35 -24.45
C ALA A 475 5.58 -20.19 -25.17
N TRP A 476 5.21 -18.93 -24.89
CA TRP A 476 5.89 -17.76 -25.43
C TRP A 476 7.30 -17.60 -24.90
N GLU A 477 7.51 -17.80 -23.59
CA GLU A 477 8.84 -17.74 -22.98
C GLU A 477 9.76 -18.82 -23.53
N SER A 478 9.26 -20.03 -23.74
CA SER A 478 10.01 -21.11 -24.38
C SER A 478 10.38 -20.77 -25.82
N LYS A 479 9.45 -20.25 -26.64
CA LYS A 479 9.74 -19.85 -28.03
C LYS A 479 10.78 -18.74 -28.10
N TYR A 480 10.63 -17.71 -27.26
CA TYR A 480 11.58 -16.60 -27.17
C TYR A 480 12.97 -17.09 -26.75
N ALA A 481 13.05 -17.95 -25.74
CA ALA A 481 14.32 -18.52 -25.29
C ALA A 481 15.01 -19.35 -26.38
N THR A 482 14.26 -20.15 -27.13
CA THR A 482 14.80 -20.93 -28.26
C THR A 482 15.29 -20.03 -29.40
N ALA A 483 14.50 -19.01 -29.79
CA ALA A 483 14.88 -18.07 -30.84
C ALA A 483 16.13 -17.26 -30.45
N LYS A 484 16.18 -16.79 -29.20
CA LYS A 484 17.34 -16.08 -28.67
C LYS A 484 18.59 -16.96 -28.60
N ALA A 485 18.47 -18.20 -28.13
CA ALA A 485 19.60 -19.12 -28.12
C ALA A 485 20.13 -19.45 -29.54
N ALA A 486 19.25 -19.50 -30.54
CA ALA A 486 19.65 -19.66 -31.94
C ALA A 486 20.38 -18.43 -32.48
N LEU A 487 19.95 -17.21 -32.11
CA LEU A 487 20.63 -15.96 -32.47
C LEU A 487 22.01 -15.88 -31.81
N ASP A 488 22.09 -16.13 -30.50
CA ASP A 488 23.34 -16.11 -29.74
C ASP A 488 24.34 -17.15 -30.28
N GLY A 489 23.86 -18.33 -30.70
CA GLY A 489 24.69 -19.39 -31.29
C GLY A 489 25.15 -19.12 -32.73
N HIS A 490 24.48 -18.22 -33.47
CA HIS A 490 24.90 -17.79 -34.80
C HIS A 490 25.91 -16.63 -34.74
N SER A 491 25.89 -15.86 -33.65
CA SER A 491 26.77 -14.71 -33.42
C SER A 491 28.17 -15.09 -32.90
N GLN A 492 28.36 -16.35 -32.48
CA GLN A 492 29.64 -16.93 -32.01
C GLN A 492 30.39 -17.57 -33.16
#